data_AF-A0A353PUG9-F1
#
_entry.id   AF-A0A353PUG9-F1
#
_cell.length_a   1.000
_cell.length_b   1.000
_cell.length_c   1.000
_cell.angle_alpha   90.00
_cell.angle_beta   90.00
_cell.angle_gamma   90.00
#
_symmetry.space_group_name_H-M   'P 1'
#
loop_
_entity.id
_entity.type
_entity.pdbx_description
1 polymer ?
#
loop_
_entity_poly.entity_id
_entity_poly.type
_entity_poly.pdbx_seq_one_letter_code
_entity_poly.pdbx_strand_id
1 'polypeptide(L)'
;MLSKKTKKMIQKLNLSKKDFDDIQAAVEKEEKKTSGEIALALIRESDSYSFWELFFSVIVGGFVFSLLLPLSPFFEKFLASFLWTYSSWQLPAVIGLITFFVIALIFNIANIPSIDRFIIPYVVRHRAVYLRALRHFVESGVYATRDHSGILIFISVMEREVRILADIGLAEKIEQEKWNTIAQELSAAFKANAVKEGLEKAIHDCGLLLQEHFPLQEDNPNELADGLVVLEVAE
;
A
#
# COMPACT_ATOMS: atom_id res chain seq x y z
N MET A 1 17.39 4.89 5.76
CA MET A 1 17.46 3.72 6.69
C MET A 1 16.04 3.20 6.86
N LEU A 2 15.76 1.92 6.56
CA LEU A 2 14.38 1.41 6.54
C LEU A 2 13.70 1.46 7.92
N SER A 3 12.42 1.83 7.95
CA SER A 3 11.61 1.91 9.16
C SER A 3 11.36 0.52 9.76
N LYS A 4 11.09 0.47 11.07
CA LYS A 4 10.79 -0.79 11.77
C LYS A 4 9.58 -1.51 11.16
N LYS A 5 8.57 -0.75 10.69
CA LYS A 5 7.38 -1.29 10.04
C LYS A 5 7.75 -1.94 8.69
N THR A 6 8.59 -1.29 7.89
CA THR A 6 9.04 -1.79 6.58
C THR A 6 9.90 -3.05 6.72
N LYS A 7 10.81 -3.11 7.69
CA LYS A 7 11.56 -4.33 8.00
C LYS A 7 10.65 -5.50 8.38
N LYS A 8 9.62 -5.26 9.20
CA LYS A 8 8.63 -6.27 9.58
C LYS A 8 7.81 -6.75 8.39
N MET A 9 7.51 -5.88 7.43
CA MET A 9 6.84 -6.25 6.18
C MET A 9 7.73 -7.19 5.34
N ILE A 10 8.99 -6.84 5.11
CA ILE A 10 9.94 -7.70 4.36
C ILE A 10 10.03 -9.08 5.00
N GLN A 11 10.13 -9.13 6.34
CA GLN A 11 10.15 -10.40 7.07
C GLN A 11 8.86 -11.21 6.86
N LYS A 12 7.69 -10.58 6.84
CA LYS A 12 6.41 -11.26 6.56
C LYS A 12 6.31 -11.78 5.13
N LEU A 13 6.96 -11.11 4.17
CA LEU A 13 7.04 -11.55 2.78
C LEU A 13 8.10 -12.64 2.56
N ASN A 14 8.85 -13.00 3.60
CA ASN A 14 9.92 -13.99 3.56
C ASN A 14 11.01 -13.70 2.51
N LEU A 15 11.26 -12.42 2.21
CA LEU A 15 12.32 -12.00 1.30
C LEU A 15 13.65 -11.88 2.05
N SER A 16 14.62 -12.71 1.67
CA SER A 16 15.99 -12.65 2.15
C SER A 16 16.85 -11.74 1.28
N LYS A 17 18.04 -11.37 1.75
CA LYS A 17 18.99 -10.59 0.94
C LYS A 17 19.31 -11.27 -0.40
N LYS A 18 19.48 -12.60 -0.38
CA LYS A 18 19.71 -13.40 -1.58
C LYS A 18 18.56 -13.25 -2.58
N ASP A 19 17.32 -13.15 -2.11
CA ASP A 19 16.17 -13.00 -3.01
C ASP A 19 16.16 -11.64 -3.70
N PHE A 20 16.65 -10.57 -3.05
CA PHE A 20 16.85 -9.28 -3.72
C PHE A 20 17.91 -9.39 -4.83
N ASP A 21 19.02 -10.08 -4.56
CA ASP A 21 20.08 -10.30 -5.54
C ASP A 21 19.58 -11.17 -6.71
N ASP A 22 18.78 -12.21 -6.43
CA ASP A 22 18.18 -13.09 -7.44
C ASP A 22 17.14 -12.33 -8.30
N ILE A 23 16.32 -11.46 -7.70
CA ILE A 23 15.36 -10.60 -8.42
C ILE A 23 16.10 -9.61 -9.31
N GLN A 24 17.17 -8.99 -8.82
CA GLN A 24 18.01 -8.10 -9.62
C GLN A 24 18.58 -8.83 -10.84
N ALA A 25 19.14 -10.02 -10.64
CA ALA A 25 19.66 -10.85 -11.73
C ALA A 25 18.57 -11.27 -12.73
N ALA A 26 17.32 -11.44 -12.28
CA ALA A 26 16.19 -11.73 -13.16
C ALA A 26 15.84 -10.53 -14.05
N VAL A 27 15.87 -9.31 -13.52
CA VAL A 27 15.67 -8.07 -14.32
C VAL A 27 16.78 -7.95 -15.36
N GLU A 28 18.04 -7.98 -14.94
CA GLU A 28 19.21 -7.88 -15.84
C GLU A 28 19.18 -8.92 -16.96
N LYS A 29 18.67 -10.13 -16.67
CA LYS A 29 18.56 -11.22 -17.66
C LYS A 29 17.53 -10.92 -18.73
N GLU A 30 16.39 -10.33 -18.36
CA GLU A 30 15.32 -10.01 -19.31
C GLU A 30 15.65 -8.74 -20.10
N GLU A 31 16.22 -7.71 -19.47
CA GLU A 31 16.64 -6.47 -20.14
C GLU A 31 17.73 -6.69 -21.19
N LYS A 32 18.61 -7.70 -21.02
CA LYS A 32 19.56 -8.10 -22.07
C LYS A 32 18.93 -8.53 -23.39
N LYS A 33 17.62 -8.75 -23.44
CA LYS A 33 16.90 -9.21 -24.65
C LYS A 33 16.08 -8.11 -25.33
N THR A 34 15.99 -6.93 -24.73
CA THR A 34 15.09 -5.84 -25.15
C THR A 34 15.76 -4.47 -24.95
N SER A 35 15.30 -3.44 -25.64
CA SER A 35 15.64 -2.04 -25.31
C SER A 35 14.63 -1.40 -24.33
N GLY A 36 13.74 -2.21 -23.74
CA GLY A 36 12.85 -1.80 -22.66
C GLY A 36 13.47 -2.04 -21.29
N GLU A 37 13.06 -1.23 -20.32
CA GLU A 37 13.63 -1.20 -18.97
C GLU A 37 12.53 -1.50 -17.93
N ILE A 38 12.85 -2.28 -16.90
CA ILE A 38 11.92 -2.78 -15.90
C ILE A 38 12.29 -2.27 -14.51
N ALA A 39 11.55 -1.29 -14.02
CA ALA A 39 11.64 -0.84 -12.64
C ALA A 39 10.69 -1.62 -11.71
N LEU A 40 11.18 -1.96 -10.51
CA LEU A 40 10.41 -2.64 -9.48
C LEU A 40 10.35 -1.79 -8.20
N ALA A 41 9.16 -1.60 -7.67
CA ALA A 41 8.96 -0.87 -6.42
C ALA A 41 8.02 -1.60 -5.46
N LEU A 42 8.44 -1.74 -4.21
CA LEU A 42 7.66 -2.34 -3.12
C LEU A 42 7.43 -1.31 -2.02
N ILE A 43 6.17 -1.07 -1.67
CA ILE A 43 5.80 -0.20 -0.55
C ILE A 43 4.88 -0.91 0.44
N ARG A 44 4.96 -0.52 1.70
CA ARG A 44 4.11 -1.06 2.77
C ARG A 44 2.66 -0.62 2.64
N GLU A 45 2.44 0.67 2.50
CA GLU A 45 1.14 1.33 2.32
C GLU A 45 1.35 2.53 1.41
N SER A 46 0.36 2.84 0.58
CA SER A 46 0.50 3.90 -0.42
C SER A 46 0.21 5.30 0.12
N ASP A 47 -0.43 5.41 1.29
CA ASP A 47 -0.81 6.67 1.95
C ASP A 47 -0.94 6.46 3.47
N SER A 48 -0.99 7.53 4.26
CA SER A 48 -1.03 7.52 5.73
C SER A 48 -2.41 7.22 6.33
N TYR A 49 -3.48 7.30 5.52
CA TYR A 49 -4.89 6.99 5.85
C TYR A 49 -5.46 7.53 7.18
N SER A 50 -4.74 8.41 7.89
CA SER A 50 -5.07 8.82 9.27
C SER A 50 -6.43 9.52 9.37
N PHE A 51 -6.87 10.19 8.30
CA PHE A 51 -8.21 10.74 8.20
C PHE A 51 -9.30 9.67 8.36
N TRP A 52 -9.16 8.54 7.67
CA TRP A 52 -10.15 7.45 7.71
C TRP A 52 -10.14 6.71 9.05
N GLU A 53 -8.96 6.54 9.64
CA GLU A 53 -8.80 5.99 10.99
C GLU A 53 -9.52 6.86 12.03
N LEU A 54 -9.33 8.19 11.98
CA LEU A 54 -10.00 9.14 12.85
C LEU A 54 -11.50 9.19 12.60
N PHE A 55 -11.92 9.26 11.34
CA PHE A 55 -13.34 9.32 10.97
C PHE A 55 -14.10 8.09 11.48
N PHE A 56 -13.53 6.89 11.30
CA PHE A 56 -14.08 5.65 11.87
C PHE A 56 -14.14 5.69 13.39
N SER A 57 -13.08 6.17 14.05
CA SER A 57 -13.04 6.29 15.52
C SER A 57 -14.12 7.23 16.05
N VAL A 58 -14.38 8.34 15.36
CA VAL A 58 -15.45 9.28 15.70
C VAL A 58 -16.84 8.67 15.49
N ILE A 59 -17.06 7.91 14.42
CA ILE A 59 -18.32 7.18 14.20
C ILE A 59 -18.58 6.19 15.33
N VAL A 60 -17.58 5.38 15.69
CA VAL A 60 -17.67 4.43 16.81
C VAL A 60 -17.92 5.16 18.12
N GLY A 61 -17.23 6.27 18.36
CA GLY A 61 -17.46 7.13 19.53
C GLY A 61 -18.89 7.65 19.61
N GLY A 62 -19.43 8.17 18.50
CA GLY A 62 -20.82 8.63 18.41
C GLY A 62 -21.83 7.51 18.68
N PHE A 63 -21.57 6.30 18.17
CA PHE A 63 -22.39 5.13 18.45
C PHE A 63 -22.36 4.75 19.94
N VAL A 64 -21.17 4.72 20.56
CA VAL A 64 -21.01 4.46 21.99
C VAL A 64 -21.70 5.54 22.83
N PHE A 65 -21.54 6.82 22.47
CA PHE A 65 -22.25 7.92 23.11
C PHE A 65 -23.76 7.69 23.08
N SER A 66 -24.32 7.34 21.92
CA SER A 66 -25.74 7.03 21.77
C SER A 66 -26.20 5.85 22.64
N LEU A 67 -25.33 4.86 22.85
CA LEU A 67 -25.61 3.68 23.67
C LEU A 67 -25.52 3.99 25.18
N LEU A 68 -24.73 4.99 25.57
CA LEU A 68 -24.62 5.45 26.96
C LEU A 68 -25.83 6.29 27.41
N LEU A 69 -26.51 6.99 26.50
CA LEU A 69 -27.68 7.81 26.83
C LEU A 69 -28.80 7.05 27.58
N PRO A 70 -29.30 5.88 27.12
CA PRO A 70 -30.32 5.13 27.85
C PRO A 70 -29.81 4.55 29.19
N LEU A 71 -28.50 4.48 29.38
CA LEU A 71 -27.86 4.08 30.63
C LEU A 71 -27.70 5.27 31.61
N SER A 72 -28.21 6.46 31.30
CA SER A 72 -28.10 7.63 32.17
C SER A 72 -28.56 7.39 33.61
N PRO A 73 -29.66 6.65 33.91
CA PRO A 73 -30.07 6.46 35.30
C PRO A 73 -29.07 5.64 36.13
N PHE A 74 -28.29 4.78 35.47
CA PHE A 74 -27.20 4.04 36.11
C PHE A 74 -26.05 4.98 36.47
N PHE A 75 -25.62 5.83 35.54
CA PHE A 75 -24.54 6.80 35.76
C PHE A 75 -24.89 7.84 36.82
N GLU A 76 -26.14 8.31 36.85
CA GLU A 76 -26.62 9.23 37.89
C GLU A 76 -26.53 8.61 39.29
N LYS A 77 -27.01 7.38 39.46
CA LYS A 77 -26.92 6.65 40.75
C LYS A 77 -25.47 6.43 41.17
N PHE A 78 -24.62 6.04 40.23
CA PHE A 78 -23.19 5.85 40.46
C PHE A 78 -22.52 7.16 40.91
N LEU A 79 -22.78 8.27 40.22
CA LEU A 79 -22.23 9.59 40.54
C LEU A 79 -22.71 10.11 41.90
N ALA A 80 -24.00 9.97 42.19
CA ALA A 80 -24.57 10.38 43.48
C ALA A 80 -23.97 9.58 44.65
N SER A 81 -23.72 8.28 44.45
CA SER A 81 -23.06 7.43 45.45
C SER A 81 -21.59 7.78 45.65
N PHE A 82 -20.89 8.28 44.63
CA PHE A 82 -19.46 8.58 44.69
C PHE A 82 -19.16 10.02 45.16
N LEU A 83 -19.94 11.00 44.71
CA LEU A 83 -19.68 12.43 44.93
C LEU A 83 -20.53 13.05 46.05
N TRP A 84 -21.48 12.31 46.64
CA TRP A 84 -22.51 12.77 47.61
C TRP A 84 -23.43 13.92 47.13
N THR A 85 -22.99 14.72 46.17
CA THR A 85 -23.71 15.82 45.54
C THR A 85 -23.62 15.67 44.03
N TYR A 86 -24.74 15.90 43.35
CA TYR A 86 -24.86 15.74 41.90
C TYR A 86 -25.38 17.04 41.28
N SER A 87 -24.68 17.54 40.26
CA SER A 87 -25.07 18.71 39.48
C SER A 87 -25.31 18.32 38.03
N SER A 88 -26.26 18.97 37.35
CA SER A 88 -26.72 18.60 36.00
C SER A 88 -25.63 18.58 34.93
N TRP A 89 -24.51 19.29 35.12
CA TRP A 89 -23.39 19.29 34.16
C TRP A 89 -22.49 18.06 34.28
N GLN A 90 -22.52 17.34 35.41
CA GLN A 90 -21.57 16.24 35.69
C GLN A 90 -21.85 15.01 34.82
N LEU A 91 -23.12 14.69 34.56
CA LEU A 91 -23.50 13.57 33.70
C LEU A 91 -22.98 13.72 32.26
N PRO A 92 -23.26 14.82 31.53
CA PRO A 92 -22.72 14.99 30.18
C PRO A 92 -21.19 15.10 30.18
N ALA A 93 -20.56 15.64 31.23
CA ALA A 93 -19.11 15.65 31.35
C ALA A 93 -18.50 14.24 31.44
N VAL A 94 -19.09 13.35 32.25
CA VAL A 94 -18.62 11.96 32.39
C VAL A 94 -18.85 11.16 31.12
N ILE A 95 -20.04 11.25 30.51
CA ILE A 95 -20.32 10.59 29.24
C ILE A 95 -19.39 11.11 28.13
N GLY A 96 -19.16 12.42 28.09
CA GLY A 96 -18.22 13.05 27.16
C GLY A 96 -16.78 12.56 27.34
N LEU A 97 -16.30 12.46 28.58
CA LEU A 97 -14.97 11.92 28.89
C LEU A 97 -14.85 10.45 28.48
N ILE A 98 -15.82 9.60 28.81
CA ILE A 98 -15.83 8.19 28.39
C ILE A 98 -15.76 8.11 26.86
N THR A 99 -16.58 8.89 26.16
CA THR A 99 -16.61 8.93 24.70
C THR A 99 -15.27 9.37 24.12
N PHE A 100 -14.64 10.41 24.69
CA PHE A 100 -13.31 10.87 24.28
C PHE A 100 -12.25 9.77 24.42
N PHE A 101 -12.20 9.08 25.56
CA PHE A 101 -11.27 7.98 25.78
C PHE A 101 -11.55 6.78 24.86
N VAL A 102 -12.81 6.49 24.55
CA VAL A 102 -13.19 5.46 23.58
C VAL A 102 -12.68 5.84 22.18
N ILE A 103 -12.89 7.08 21.73
CA ILE A 103 -12.38 7.55 20.43
C ILE A 103 -10.85 7.40 20.39
N ALA A 104 -10.15 7.84 21.44
CA ALA A 104 -8.69 7.74 21.53
C ALA A 104 -8.22 6.28 21.48
N LEU A 105 -8.91 5.37 22.18
CA LEU A 105 -8.60 3.94 22.18
C LEU A 105 -8.82 3.31 20.79
N ILE A 106 -9.97 3.59 20.17
CA ILE A 106 -10.30 3.07 18.83
C ILE A 106 -9.32 3.61 17.79
N PHE A 107 -8.91 4.87 17.87
CA PHE A 107 -7.90 5.45 16.98
C PHE A 107 -6.55 4.73 17.09
N ASN A 108 -6.10 4.42 18.31
CA ASN A 108 -4.88 3.64 18.51
C ASN A 108 -4.99 2.21 17.95
N ILE A 109 -6.17 1.60 18.03
CA ILE A 109 -6.43 0.28 17.42
C ILE A 109 -6.47 0.41 15.90
N ALA A 110 -7.08 1.45 15.34
CA ALA A 110 -7.23 1.68 13.91
C ALA A 110 -5.88 1.83 13.19
N ASN A 111 -4.84 2.35 13.86
CA ASN A 111 -3.46 2.46 13.34
C ASN A 111 -2.74 1.09 13.19
N ILE A 112 -3.44 -0.03 13.41
CA ILE A 112 -2.90 -1.37 13.15
C ILE A 112 -3.18 -1.74 11.68
N PRO A 113 -2.14 -1.94 10.83
CA PRO A 113 -2.32 -2.09 9.37
C PRO A 113 -3.19 -3.26 8.90
N SER A 114 -3.45 -4.23 9.79
CA SER A 114 -4.35 -5.35 9.50
C SER A 114 -5.83 -4.92 9.46
N ILE A 115 -6.17 -3.81 10.10
CA ILE A 115 -7.54 -3.31 10.28
C ILE A 115 -7.91 -2.30 9.19
N ASP A 116 -6.92 -1.57 8.66
CA ASP A 116 -7.02 -0.58 7.57
C ASP A 116 -7.93 -1.03 6.43
N ARG A 117 -7.81 -2.29 6.00
CA ARG A 117 -8.62 -2.81 4.89
C ARG A 117 -10.11 -2.91 5.17
N PHE A 118 -10.50 -3.04 6.44
CA PHE A 118 -11.89 -3.07 6.88
C PHE A 118 -12.44 -1.65 7.07
N ILE A 119 -11.61 -0.72 7.55
CA ILE A 119 -12.01 0.66 7.83
C ILE A 119 -12.07 1.48 6.53
N ILE A 120 -11.10 1.30 5.64
CA ILE A 120 -10.90 2.18 4.50
C ILE A 120 -11.57 1.60 3.25
N PRO A 121 -12.47 2.35 2.60
CA PRO A 121 -13.14 1.91 1.38
C PRO A 121 -12.16 1.50 0.28
N TYR A 122 -12.54 0.48 -0.50
CA TYR A 122 -11.72 -0.03 -1.60
C TYR A 122 -11.33 1.06 -2.61
N VAL A 123 -12.27 1.91 -3.02
CA VAL A 123 -12.04 2.99 -4.00
C VAL A 123 -10.96 3.96 -3.54
N VAL A 124 -10.92 4.28 -2.24
CA VAL A 124 -9.91 5.18 -1.66
C VAL A 124 -8.54 4.53 -1.71
N ARG A 125 -8.41 3.29 -1.23
CA ARG A 125 -7.16 2.53 -1.27
C ARG A 125 -6.64 2.35 -2.69
N HIS A 126 -7.52 1.99 -3.62
CA HIS A 126 -7.19 1.83 -5.03
C HIS A 126 -6.65 3.13 -5.64
N ARG A 127 -7.29 4.27 -5.35
CA ARG A 127 -6.82 5.59 -5.82
C ARG A 127 -5.47 5.97 -5.21
N ALA A 128 -5.27 5.71 -3.92
CA ALA A 128 -4.01 5.98 -3.23
C ALA A 128 -2.85 5.19 -3.87
N VAL A 129 -3.05 3.90 -4.14
CA VAL A 129 -2.05 3.05 -4.83
C VAL A 129 -1.71 3.61 -6.21
N TYR A 130 -2.72 3.98 -7.00
CA TYR A 130 -2.49 4.59 -8.31
C TYR A 130 -1.66 5.87 -8.24
N LEU A 131 -2.04 6.80 -7.36
CA LEU A 131 -1.35 8.08 -7.23
C LEU A 131 0.08 7.90 -6.71
N ARG A 132 0.31 6.97 -5.79
CA ARG A 132 1.65 6.68 -5.29
C ARG A 132 2.53 6.02 -6.34
N ALA A 133 1.99 5.08 -7.11
CA ALA A 133 2.68 4.45 -8.23
C ALA A 133 3.05 5.49 -9.30
N LEU A 134 2.12 6.36 -9.68
CA LEU A 134 2.36 7.44 -10.65
C LEU A 134 3.41 8.43 -10.13
N ARG A 135 3.34 8.82 -8.86
CA ARG A 135 4.36 9.65 -8.22
C ARG A 135 5.73 8.98 -8.32
N HIS A 136 5.81 7.70 -7.98
CA HIS A 136 7.08 6.98 -8.03
C HIS A 136 7.62 6.86 -9.46
N PHE A 137 6.76 6.58 -10.44
CA PHE A 137 7.11 6.51 -11.85
C PHE A 137 7.81 7.79 -12.35
N VAL A 138 7.34 8.96 -11.90
CA VAL A 138 7.98 10.25 -12.19
C VAL A 138 9.26 10.46 -11.36
N GLU A 139 9.24 10.13 -10.07
CA GLU A 139 10.41 10.26 -9.17
C GLU A 139 11.60 9.40 -9.61
N SER A 140 11.34 8.20 -10.13
CA SER A 140 12.37 7.25 -10.56
C SER A 140 12.84 7.46 -12.00
N GLY A 141 12.22 8.36 -12.76
CA GLY A 141 12.61 8.65 -14.13
C GLY A 141 12.30 7.55 -15.14
N VAL A 142 11.39 6.62 -14.83
CA VAL A 142 11.04 5.48 -15.71
C VAL A 142 10.49 5.95 -17.07
N TYR A 143 9.92 7.15 -17.12
CA TYR A 143 9.43 7.79 -18.35
C TYR A 143 10.52 8.43 -19.23
N ALA A 144 11.73 8.55 -18.69
CA ALA A 144 12.81 9.30 -19.31
C ALA A 144 13.81 8.37 -20.03
N THR A 145 13.33 7.23 -20.53
CA THR A 145 14.15 6.35 -21.36
C THR A 145 14.17 6.82 -22.81
N ARG A 146 15.22 6.48 -23.56
CA ARG A 146 15.41 6.93 -24.95
C ARG A 146 14.22 6.64 -25.86
N ASP A 147 13.63 5.45 -25.72
CA ASP A 147 12.55 4.95 -26.57
C ASP A 147 11.15 5.02 -25.91
N HIS A 148 11.03 5.67 -24.75
CA HIS A 148 9.80 5.66 -23.93
C HIS A 148 9.30 4.22 -23.66
N SER A 149 10.25 3.35 -23.34
CA SER A 149 10.14 1.89 -23.20
C SER A 149 10.26 1.41 -21.74
N GLY A 150 10.10 2.32 -20.77
CA GLY A 150 10.15 1.98 -19.35
C GLY A 150 8.83 1.45 -18.81
N ILE A 151 8.90 0.41 -17.99
CA ILE A 151 7.77 -0.07 -17.16
C ILE A 151 8.10 -0.01 -15.67
N LEU A 152 7.08 0.25 -14.87
CA LEU A 152 7.14 0.17 -13.41
C LEU A 152 6.16 -0.89 -12.91
N ILE A 153 6.68 -1.93 -12.27
CA ILE A 153 5.89 -2.87 -11.46
C ILE A 153 5.90 -2.35 -10.02
N PHE A 154 4.77 -1.78 -9.61
CA PHE A 154 4.57 -1.19 -8.29
C PHE A 154 3.69 -2.10 -7.43
N ILE A 155 4.17 -2.48 -6.25
CA ILE A 155 3.47 -3.37 -5.31
C ILE A 155 3.19 -2.63 -4.00
N SER A 156 1.91 -2.58 -3.61
CA SER A 156 1.47 -2.07 -2.31
C SER A 156 0.93 -3.19 -1.42
N VAL A 157 1.65 -3.47 -0.33
CA VAL A 157 1.45 -4.70 0.46
C VAL A 157 0.20 -4.66 1.34
N MET A 158 -0.08 -3.53 2.00
CA MET A 158 -1.28 -3.38 2.84
C MET A 158 -2.55 -3.51 1.98
N GLU A 159 -2.59 -2.80 0.86
CA GLU A 159 -3.71 -2.75 -0.08
C GLU A 159 -3.86 -4.07 -0.88
N ARG A 160 -2.80 -4.90 -0.92
CA ARG A 160 -2.70 -6.12 -1.75
C ARG A 160 -2.93 -5.83 -3.23
N GLU A 161 -2.43 -4.70 -3.68
CA GLU A 161 -2.62 -4.21 -5.03
C GLU A 161 -1.28 -4.09 -5.75
N VAL A 162 -1.27 -4.55 -7.00
CA VAL A 162 -0.15 -4.43 -7.93
C VAL A 162 -0.59 -3.53 -9.05
N ARG A 163 0.26 -2.57 -9.43
CA ARG A 163 0.09 -1.71 -10.59
C ARG A 163 1.27 -1.87 -11.51
N ILE A 164 1.00 -2.10 -12.79
CA ILE A 164 2.01 -2.02 -13.83
C ILE A 164 1.72 -0.74 -14.61
N LEU A 165 2.66 0.21 -14.55
CA LEU A 165 2.60 1.46 -15.29
C LEU A 165 3.61 1.38 -16.43
N ALA A 166 3.15 1.59 -17.65
CA ALA A 166 4.00 1.63 -18.83
C ALA A 166 4.10 3.06 -19.34
N ASP A 167 5.26 3.44 -19.86
CA ASP A 167 5.43 4.71 -20.55
C ASP A 167 4.64 4.75 -21.88
N ILE A 168 4.51 5.94 -22.46
CA ILE A 168 3.66 6.22 -23.63
C ILE A 168 4.04 5.33 -24.82
N GLY A 169 5.34 5.14 -25.08
CA GLY A 169 5.81 4.31 -26.19
C GLY A 169 5.36 2.86 -26.11
N LEU A 170 5.21 2.33 -24.89
CA LEU A 170 4.68 1.00 -24.63
C LEU A 170 3.16 0.96 -24.61
N ALA A 171 2.52 1.95 -24.01
CA ALA A 171 1.06 2.04 -23.92
C ALA A 171 0.39 2.12 -25.31
N GLU A 172 1.06 2.70 -26.30
CA GLU A 172 0.58 2.75 -27.68
C GLU A 172 0.69 1.40 -28.42
N LYS A 173 1.64 0.53 -28.03
CA LYS A 173 1.93 -0.74 -28.72
C LYS A 173 1.32 -1.96 -28.04
N ILE A 174 1.08 -1.90 -26.74
CA ILE A 174 0.72 -3.05 -25.90
C ILE A 174 -0.60 -2.76 -25.19
N GLU A 175 -1.59 -3.62 -25.43
CA GLU A 175 -2.92 -3.50 -24.82
C GLU A 175 -2.87 -3.61 -23.29
N GLN A 176 -3.63 -2.74 -22.61
CA GLN A 176 -3.71 -2.67 -21.15
C GLN A 176 -4.12 -3.99 -20.48
N GLU A 177 -4.89 -4.84 -21.18
CA GLU A 177 -5.35 -6.13 -20.66
C GLU A 177 -4.19 -7.09 -20.36
N LYS A 178 -3.10 -7.03 -21.15
CA LYS A 178 -1.89 -7.84 -20.92
C LYS A 178 -1.23 -7.46 -19.59
N TRP A 179 -1.05 -6.16 -19.34
CA TRP A 179 -0.51 -5.65 -18.08
C TRP A 179 -1.41 -5.98 -16.89
N ASN A 180 -2.73 -5.86 -17.07
CA ASN A 180 -3.69 -6.19 -16.01
C ASN A 180 -3.61 -7.68 -15.63
N THR A 181 -3.40 -8.57 -16.60
CA THR A 181 -3.26 -10.02 -16.35
C THR A 181 -2.03 -10.30 -15.50
N ILE A 182 -0.86 -9.78 -15.90
CA ILE A 182 0.40 -9.94 -15.14
C ILE A 182 0.24 -9.37 -13.71
N ALA A 183 -0.38 -8.20 -13.57
CA ALA A 183 -0.62 -7.58 -12.26
C ALA A 183 -1.53 -8.44 -11.35
N GLN A 184 -2.58 -9.04 -11.93
CA GLN A 184 -3.49 -9.93 -11.19
C GLN A 184 -2.78 -11.21 -10.73
N GLU A 185 -1.99 -11.83 -11.60
CA GLU A 185 -1.21 -13.01 -11.26
C GLU A 185 -0.18 -12.73 -10.17
N LEU A 186 0.54 -11.60 -10.28
CA LEU A 186 1.47 -11.17 -9.24
C LEU A 186 0.74 -10.92 -7.91
N SER A 187 -0.41 -10.23 -7.93
CA SER A 187 -1.25 -10.04 -6.73
C SER A 187 -1.68 -11.37 -6.11
N ALA A 188 -1.99 -12.39 -6.91
CA ALA A 188 -2.32 -13.72 -6.43
C ALA A 188 -1.11 -14.43 -5.79
N ALA A 189 0.09 -14.31 -6.36
CA ALA A 189 1.32 -14.86 -5.79
C ALA A 189 1.65 -14.26 -4.41
N PHE A 190 1.46 -12.94 -4.25
CA PHE A 190 1.59 -12.28 -2.94
C PHE A 190 0.57 -12.78 -1.92
N LYS A 191 -0.66 -13.12 -2.33
CA LYS A 191 -1.66 -13.74 -1.44
C LYS A 191 -1.27 -15.15 -1.03
N ALA A 192 -0.55 -15.89 -1.88
CA ALA A 192 -0.07 -17.24 -1.64
C ALA A 192 1.27 -17.32 -0.89
N ASN A 193 1.87 -16.18 -0.50
CA ASN A 193 3.23 -16.09 0.06
C ASN A 193 4.34 -16.62 -0.88
N ALA A 194 4.09 -16.65 -2.20
CA ALA A 194 5.06 -17.02 -3.24
C ALA A 194 5.60 -15.75 -3.92
N VAL A 195 6.16 -14.83 -3.11
CA VAL A 195 6.46 -13.45 -3.54
C VAL A 195 7.58 -13.41 -4.58
N LYS A 196 8.66 -14.16 -4.32
CA LYS A 196 9.82 -14.20 -5.21
C LYS A 196 9.44 -14.80 -6.56
N GLU A 197 8.82 -15.97 -6.55
CA GLU A 197 8.40 -16.69 -7.75
C GLU A 197 7.39 -15.86 -8.56
N GLY A 198 6.48 -15.16 -7.86
CA GLY A 198 5.57 -14.22 -8.49
C GLY A 198 6.30 -13.08 -9.20
N LEU A 199 7.27 -12.44 -8.53
CA LEU A 199 8.06 -11.36 -9.11
C LEU A 199 8.89 -11.83 -10.30
N GLU A 200 9.62 -12.93 -10.16
CA GLU A 200 10.40 -13.54 -11.26
C GLU A 200 9.52 -13.84 -12.47
N LYS A 201 8.33 -14.39 -12.25
CA LYS A 201 7.35 -14.63 -13.31
C LYS A 201 6.89 -13.33 -13.96
N ALA A 202 6.51 -12.34 -13.16
CA ALA A 202 6.04 -11.05 -13.69
C ALA A 202 7.12 -10.31 -14.49
N ILE A 203 8.38 -10.36 -14.03
CA ILE A 203 9.55 -9.82 -14.75
C ILE A 203 9.71 -10.54 -16.08
N HIS A 204 9.64 -11.88 -16.08
CA HIS A 204 9.74 -12.67 -17.30
C HIS A 204 8.62 -12.36 -18.30
N ASP A 205 7.37 -12.33 -17.85
CA ASP A 205 6.20 -12.06 -18.70
C ASP A 205 6.25 -10.64 -19.28
N CYS A 206 6.70 -9.66 -18.49
CA CYS A 206 6.95 -8.31 -18.98
C CYS A 206 8.10 -8.29 -20.00
N GLY A 207 9.21 -8.98 -19.72
CA GLY A 207 10.36 -9.10 -20.61
C GLY A 207 10.00 -9.69 -21.98
N LEU A 208 9.11 -10.68 -22.03
CA LEU A 208 8.59 -11.24 -23.29
C LEU A 208 7.83 -10.20 -24.11
N LEU A 209 6.96 -9.41 -23.46
CA LEU A 209 6.22 -8.34 -24.13
C LEU A 209 7.13 -7.21 -24.62
N LEU A 210 8.14 -6.84 -23.82
CA LEU A 210 9.14 -5.86 -24.21
C LEU A 210 9.97 -6.36 -25.39
N GLN A 211 10.41 -7.62 -25.38
CA GLN A 211 11.18 -8.23 -26.47
C GLN A 211 10.39 -8.25 -27.80
N GLU A 212 9.08 -8.49 -27.75
CA GLU A 212 8.22 -8.51 -28.95
C GLU A 212 8.11 -7.13 -29.62
N HIS A 213 8.01 -6.05 -28.83
CA HIS A 213 7.70 -4.70 -29.33
C HIS A 213 8.89 -3.73 -29.35
N PHE A 214 9.95 -4.04 -28.60
CA PHE A 214 11.19 -3.29 -28.41
C PHE A 214 12.39 -4.26 -28.38
N PRO A 215 12.73 -4.92 -29.50
CA PRO A 215 13.84 -5.85 -29.55
C PRO A 215 15.18 -5.14 -29.26
N LEU A 216 16.15 -5.90 -28.75
CA LEU A 216 17.49 -5.41 -28.42
C LEU A 216 18.13 -4.65 -29.60
N GLN A 217 18.66 -3.46 -29.32
CA GLN A 217 19.46 -2.66 -30.25
C GLN A 217 20.96 -2.80 -29.93
N GLU A 218 21.84 -2.51 -30.90
CA GLU A 218 23.31 -2.62 -30.73
C GLU A 218 23.85 -1.67 -29.64
N ASP A 219 23.15 -0.56 -29.39
CA ASP A 219 23.45 0.43 -28.35
C ASP A 219 22.33 0.44 -27.32
N ASN A 220 22.49 -0.35 -26.26
CA ASN A 220 21.51 -0.50 -25.17
C ASN A 220 22.19 -0.26 -23.80
N PRO A 221 22.48 1.01 -23.45
CA PRO A 221 22.97 1.33 -22.11
C PRO A 221 21.86 1.07 -21.09
N ASN A 222 22.20 0.53 -19.93
CA ASN A 222 21.26 0.38 -18.83
C ASN A 222 20.82 1.77 -18.32
N GLU A 223 19.54 2.11 -18.46
CA GLU A 223 19.00 3.44 -18.16
C GLU A 223 18.40 3.53 -16.75
N LEU A 224 17.95 2.41 -16.17
CA LEU A 224 17.34 2.34 -14.83
C LEU A 224 18.19 1.51 -13.85
N ALA A 225 17.85 1.57 -12.56
CA ALA A 225 18.53 0.76 -11.57
C ALA A 225 17.87 -0.63 -11.49
N ASP A 226 18.66 -1.67 -11.74
CA ASP A 226 18.22 -3.06 -11.57
C ASP A 226 17.91 -3.36 -10.10
N GLY A 227 16.69 -3.83 -9.84
CA GLY A 227 16.33 -4.46 -8.57
C GLY A 227 15.09 -3.89 -7.88
N LEU A 228 14.70 -4.57 -6.81
CA LEU A 228 13.50 -4.24 -6.05
C LEU A 228 13.75 -3.08 -5.08
N VAL A 229 13.25 -1.89 -5.45
CA VAL A 229 13.33 -0.71 -4.59
C VAL A 229 12.27 -0.79 -3.49
N VAL A 230 12.70 -0.78 -2.23
CA VAL A 230 11.77 -0.72 -1.09
C VAL A 230 11.55 0.72 -0.68
N LEU A 231 10.33 1.21 -0.88
CA LEU A 231 9.92 2.57 -0.56
C LEU A 231 9.44 2.69 0.88
N GLU A 232 9.70 3.85 1.47
CA GLU A 232 9.03 4.27 2.70
C GLU A 232 7.76 5.05 2.36
N VAL A 233 6.83 5.06 3.31
CA VAL A 233 5.64 5.91 3.26
C VAL A 233 6.12 7.34 3.34
N ALA A 234 5.76 8.15 2.34
CA ALA A 234 6.02 9.59 2.43
C ALA A 234 5.14 10.15 3.54
N GLU A 235 5.76 10.70 4.58
CA GLU A 235 5.08 11.46 5.64
C GLU A 235 4.37 12.70 5.08
#